data_AF-A0A2V5XZQ1-F1
#
_entry.id   AF-A0A2V5XZQ1-F1
#
_cell.length_a   1.000
_cell.length_b   1.000
_cell.length_c   1.000
_cell.angle_alpha   90.00
_cell.angle_beta   90.00
_cell.angle_gamma   90.00
#
_symmetry.space_group_name_H-M   'P 1'
#
loop_
_entity.id
_entity.type
_entity.pdbx_description
1 polymer ?
#
loop_
_entity_poly.entity_id
_entity_poly.type
_entity_poly.pdbx_seq_one_letter_code
_entity_poly.pdbx_strand_id
1 'polypeptide(L)' 'MMKDDVVKIDAVRAHMRDIDRTLLRENLKLNFEQRAQKHLRALQMVEELRRAGKKLRQKSDGR' A
#
# COMPACT_ATOMS: atom_id res chain seq x y z
N MET A 1 -32.76 -9.42 -9.23
CA MET A 1 -31.27 -9.40 -9.27
C MET A 1 -30.82 -10.72 -9.86
N MET A 2 -29.99 -10.72 -10.91
CA MET A 2 -29.63 -11.96 -11.62
C MET A 2 -28.54 -12.71 -10.85
N LYS A 3 -28.50 -14.04 -10.98
CA LYS A 3 -27.56 -14.93 -10.28
C LYS A 3 -26.10 -14.51 -10.50
N ASP A 4 -25.80 -14.00 -11.69
CA ASP A 4 -24.45 -13.56 -12.08
C ASP A 4 -23.99 -12.28 -11.38
N ASP A 5 -24.92 -11.39 -11.00
CA ASP A 5 -24.61 -10.17 -10.25
C ASP A 5 -24.20 -10.52 -8.82
N VAL A 6 -24.84 -11.53 -8.23
CA VAL A 6 -24.53 -12.02 -6.88
C VAL A 6 -23.13 -12.61 -6.84
N VAL A 7 -22.78 -13.44 -7.83
CA VAL A 7 -21.44 -14.05 -7.95
C VAL A 7 -20.35 -12.97 -8.07
N LYS A 8 -20.58 -11.91 -8.86
CA LYS A 8 -19.62 -10.79 -8.98
C LYS A 8 -19.46 -10.01 -7.67
N ILE A 9 -20.56 -9.75 -6.97
CA ILE A 9 -20.52 -9.04 -5.67
C ILE A 9 -19.72 -9.85 -4.64
N ASP A 10 -19.88 -11.17 -4.63
CA ASP A 10 -19.17 -12.05 -3.70
C ASP A 10 -17.66 -12.11 -4.01
N ALA A 11 -17.28 -12.13 -5.28
CA ALA A 11 -15.88 -12.04 -5.70
C ALA A 11 -15.23 -10.71 -5.25
N VAL A 12 -15.92 -9.58 -5.46
CA VAL A 12 -15.43 -8.27 -5.01
C VAL A 12 -15.29 -8.23 -3.47
N ARG A 13 -16.27 -8.76 -2.73
CA ARG A 13 -16.19 -8.82 -1.26
C ARG A 13 -15.02 -9.66 -0.77
N ALA A 14 -14.70 -10.76 -1.46
CA ALA A 14 -13.56 -11.60 -1.11
C ALA A 14 -12.25 -10.80 -1.24
N HIS A 15 -12.05 -10.06 -2.33
CA HIS A 15 -10.87 -9.20 -2.50
C HIS A 15 -10.82 -8.01 -1.53
N MET A 16 -11.98 -7.49 -1.13
CA MET A 16 -12.06 -6.39 -0.17
C MET A 16 -11.85 -6.80 1.29
N ARG A 17 -11.74 -8.10 1.61
CA ARG A 17 -11.57 -8.58 2.98
C ARG A 17 -10.28 -8.06 3.62
N ASP A 18 -9.20 -8.04 2.85
CA ASP A 18 -7.86 -7.68 3.33
C ASP A 18 -7.52 -6.20 3.07
N ILE A 19 -8.48 -5.44 2.53
CA ILE A 19 -8.31 -4.01 2.25
C ILE A 19 -8.75 -3.21 3.48
N ASP A 20 -7.82 -2.44 4.05
CA ASP A 20 -8.16 -1.42 5.05
C ASP A 20 -8.96 -0.29 4.41
N ARG A 21 -10.28 -0.30 4.68
CA ARG A 21 -11.23 0.69 4.15
C ARG A 21 -11.04 2.07 4.77
N THR A 22 -10.48 2.15 5.98
CA THR A 22 -10.16 3.43 6.63
C THR A 22 -9.05 4.12 5.85
N LEU A 23 -7.96 3.41 5.55
CA LEU A 23 -6.87 3.95 4.73
C LEU A 23 -7.32 4.30 3.31
N LEU A 24 -8.21 3.49 2.71
CA LEU A 24 -8.77 3.77 1.40
C LEU A 24 -9.58 5.08 1.42
N ARG A 25 -10.47 5.26 2.41
CA ARG A 25 -11.27 6.48 2.55
C ARG A 25 -10.42 7.72 2.76
N GLU A 26 -9.39 7.65 3.61
CA GLU A 26 -8.48 8.78 3.81
C GLU A 26 -7.71 9.13 2.53
N ASN A 27 -7.31 8.14 1.72
CA ASN A 27 -6.69 8.41 0.42
C ASN A 27 -7.67 9.01 -0.60
N LEU A 28 -8.94 8.63 -0.57
CA LEU A 28 -9.96 9.15 -1.48
C LEU A 28 -10.35 10.61 -1.19
N LYS A 29 -10.13 11.09 0.05
CA LYS A 29 -10.26 12.52 0.40
C LYS A 29 -9.20 13.41 -0.25
N LEU A 30 -8.07 12.85 -0.66
CA LEU A 30 -6.96 13.58 -1.27
C LEU A 30 -7.22 13.83 -2.75
N ASN A 31 -6.77 14.97 -3.27
CA ASN A 31 -6.71 15.21 -4.71
C ASN A 31 -5.57 14.39 -5.37
N PHE A 32 -5.51 14.40 -6.70
CA PHE A 32 -4.53 13.63 -7.46
C PHE A 32 -3.08 13.94 -7.04
N GLU A 33 -2.73 15.22 -6.95
CA GLU A 33 -1.37 15.65 -6.61
C GLU A 33 -1.00 15.23 -5.18
N GLN A 34 -1.91 15.41 -4.23
CA GLN A 34 -1.72 14.99 -2.84
C GLN A 34 -1.49 13.48 -2.72
N ARG A 35 -2.22 12.67 -3.50
CA ARG A 35 -1.98 11.21 -3.57
C ARG A 35 -0.60 10.89 -4.14
N ALA A 36 -0.20 11.56 -5.22
CA ALA A 36 1.12 11.37 -5.83
C ALA A 36 2.24 11.74 -4.85
N GLN A 37 2.13 12.87 -4.16
CA GLN A 37 3.09 13.29 -3.13
C GLN A 37 3.14 12.31 -1.95
N LYS A 38 1.99 11.81 -1.49
CA LYS A 38 1.94 10.79 -0.43
C LYS A 38 2.65 9.49 -0.87
N HIS A 39 2.45 9.06 -2.12
CA HIS A 39 3.12 7.90 -2.67
C HIS A 39 4.64 8.10 -2.77
N LEU A 40 5.09 9.26 -3.26
CA LEU A 40 6.51 9.59 -3.35
C LEU A 40 7.20 9.54 -1.97
N ARG A 41 6.57 10.09 -0.93
CA ARG A 41 7.08 10.01 0.45
C ARG A 41 7.23 8.57 0.94
N ALA A 42 6.26 7.70 0.61
CA ALA A 42 6.35 6.28 0.97
C ALA A 42 7.54 5.60 0.28
N LEU A 43 7.77 5.87 -1.02
CA LEU A 43 8.92 5.33 -1.74
C LEU A 43 10.26 5.82 -1.16
N GLN A 44 10.35 7.10 -0.80
CA GLN A 44 11.54 7.66 -0.14
C GLN A 44 11.84 6.95 1.18
N MET A 45 10.81 6.73 2.02
CA MET A 45 10.95 5.98 3.26
C MET A 45 11.45 4.55 3.02
N VAL A 46 10.90 3.85 2.04
CA VAL A 46 11.33 2.48 1.69
C VAL A 46 12.79 2.47 1.27
N GLU A 47 13.24 3.42 0.45
CA GLU A 47 14.63 3.49 0.02
C GLU A 47 15.57 3.79 1.19
N GLU A 48 15.19 4.66 2.13
CA GLU A 48 15.97 4.93 3.33
C GLU A 48 16.07 3.70 4.24
N LEU A 49 14.98 2.97 4.44
CA LEU A 49 15.00 1.69 5.18
C LEU A 49 15.91 0.66 4.51
N ARG A 50 15.87 0.58 3.17
CA ARG A 50 16.74 -0.32 2.39
C ARG A 50 18.21 0.04 2.56
N ARG A 51 18.55 1.33 2.50
CA ARG A 51 19.91 1.86 2.71
C ARG A 51 20.40 1.58 4.13
N ALA A 52 19.57 1.87 5.14
CA ALA A 52 19.89 1.58 6.53
C ALA A 52 20.13 0.08 6.75
N GLY A 53 19.25 -0.77 6.22
CA GLY A 53 19.40 -2.23 6.28
C GLY A 53 20.69 -2.73 5.60
N LYS A 54 21.08 -2.14 4.45
CA LYS A 54 22.35 -2.48 3.79
C LYS A 54 23.56 -2.09 4.67
N LYS A 55 23.56 -0.89 5.26
CA LYS A 55 24.63 -0.44 6.16
C LYS A 55 24.76 -1.32 7.40
N LEU A 56 23.63 -1.74 7.98
CA LEU A 56 23.63 -2.63 9.14
C LEU A 56 24.26 -4.00 8.81
N ARG A 57 23.91 -4.59 7.65
CA ARG A 57 24.53 -5.85 7.19
C ARG A 57 26.02 -5.72 6.91
N GLN A 58 26.45 -4.63 6.29
CA GLN A 58 27.89 -4.40 6.06
C GLN A 58 28.68 -4.34 7.36
N LYS A 59 28.15 -3.64 8.38
CA LYS A 59 28.75 -3.57 9.71
C LYS A 59 28.78 -4.92 10.44
N SER A 60 27.74 -5.74 10.30
CA SER A 60 27.72 -7.08 10.92
C SER A 60 28.71 -8.04 10.26
N ASP A 61 28.94 -7.89 8.96
CA ASP A 61 29.84 -8.76 8.18
C ASP A 61 31.33 -8.38 8.34
N GLY A 62 31.66 -7.42 9.22
CA GLY A 62 33.04 -7.05 9.56
C GLY A 62 33.83 -6.36 8.45
N ARG A 63 33.16 -5.76 7.45
CA ARG A 63 33.78 -4.89 6.43
C ARG A 63 33.53 -3.41 6.68
#